data_AF-A0A4S4DWA5-F1
#
_entry.id   AF-A0A4S4DWA5-F1
#
_cell.length_a   1.000
_cell.length_b   1.000
_cell.length_c   1.000
_cell.angle_alpha   90.00
_cell.angle_beta   90.00
_cell.angle_gamma   90.00
#
_symmetry.space_group_name_H-M   'P 1'
#
loop_
_entity.id
_entity.type
_entity.pdbx_description
1 polymer ?
#
loop_
_entity_poly.entity_id
_entity_poly.type
_entity_poly.pdbx_seq_one_letter_code
_entity_poly.pdbx_strand_id
1 'polypeptide(L)'
;MLPLLADIAIMGSCNGLLLLRIESDLFLWNPLTRCSKKVLAYHRLGDAGYDVVSGLCFDSLRNEYKAVMALAHESPDYGGEFMVIGSFRSKLWTYVQFPYSVCTVKPGPVLNEHLHWLASKESWGHFLSTHQIVSFDPRSNKFKKVPMPQPKEEDGDGDIILGLGALDGCLCMARFNNPRNFEGNVEVLAMKEYDMKSSWTVMFMISNLARVFCSYHGFVPLCSTKNNEVIMNLCVGVDEGYVTAYNPNDNSNRDILVATDNYDFNAIMYEESLVTPPDYNWEEEELRGEATYFEKYRSGSVGKRKRMRNGFWRYLELEEEEYEMFGLDLEMVSKELASELDELELEEE
;
A
#
# COMPACT_ATOMS: atom_id res chain seq x y z
N MET A 1 -5.66 -8.04 29.87
CA MET A 1 -6.06 -7.98 28.45
C MET A 1 -5.64 -6.60 27.95
N LEU A 2 -4.54 -6.52 27.21
CA LEU A 2 -4.19 -5.30 26.48
C LEU A 2 -5.31 -5.07 25.45
N PRO A 3 -5.76 -3.83 25.20
CA PRO A 3 -6.72 -3.60 24.13
C PRO A 3 -6.09 -4.12 22.83
N LEU A 4 -6.81 -4.97 22.09
CA LEU A 4 -6.48 -5.31 20.71
C LEU A 4 -6.27 -3.97 19.98
N LEU A 5 -5.03 -3.63 19.69
CA LEU A 5 -4.71 -2.47 18.86
C LEU A 5 -5.42 -2.71 17.53
N ALA A 6 -6.23 -1.74 17.10
CA ALA A 6 -6.80 -1.77 15.77
C ALA A 6 -5.66 -1.97 14.76
N ASP A 7 -5.86 -2.87 13.79
CA ASP A 7 -4.93 -3.02 12.67
C ASP A 7 -4.94 -1.71 11.86
N ILE A 8 -3.82 -1.00 11.89
CA ILE A 8 -3.63 0.30 11.25
C ILE A 8 -2.40 0.22 10.35
N ALA A 9 -2.57 0.57 9.07
CA ALA A 9 -1.48 0.60 8.11
C ALA A 9 -1.49 1.89 7.28
N ILE A 10 -0.30 2.38 6.92
CA ILE A 10 -0.16 3.46 5.95
C ILE A 10 -0.08 2.84 4.55
N MET A 11 -1.05 3.17 3.71
CA MET A 11 -1.28 2.57 2.39
C MET A 11 -0.75 3.45 1.24
N GLY A 12 -0.21 4.63 1.54
CA GLY A 12 0.33 5.53 0.53
C GLY A 12 0.30 7.00 0.94
N SER A 13 1.02 7.83 0.18
CA SER A 13 1.06 9.28 0.35
C SER A 13 0.95 10.00 -0.99
N CYS A 14 0.26 11.13 -1.00
CA CYS A 14 0.12 11.97 -2.19
C CYS A 14 -0.30 13.38 -1.79
N ASN A 15 0.40 14.41 -2.28
CA ASN A 15 0.04 15.83 -2.10
C ASN A 15 -0.21 16.25 -0.64
N GLY A 16 0.56 15.67 0.29
CA GLY A 16 0.44 15.89 1.74
C GLY A 16 -0.80 15.29 2.41
N LEU A 17 -1.43 14.31 1.76
CA LEU A 17 -2.35 13.38 2.39
C LEU A 17 -1.70 11.99 2.52
N LEU A 18 -2.02 11.32 3.61
CA LEU A 18 -1.75 9.90 3.83
C LEU A 18 -3.05 9.12 3.63
N LEU A 19 -2.95 7.97 2.96
CA LEU A 19 -4.01 6.96 2.95
C LEU A 19 -3.75 6.00 4.12
N LEU A 20 -4.70 5.91 5.04
CA LEU A 20 -4.64 5.02 6.19
C LEU A 20 -5.67 3.91 6.01
N ARG A 21 -5.28 2.68 6.32
CA ARG A 21 -6.20 1.57 6.59
C ARG A 21 -6.42 1.48 8.09
N ILE A 22 -7.67 1.33 8.52
CA ILE A 22 -8.04 0.94 9.87
C ILE A 22 -9.06 -0.20 9.72
N GLU A 23 -8.68 -1.42 10.08
CA GLU A 23 -9.43 -2.63 9.72
C GLU A 23 -9.72 -2.68 8.19
N SER A 24 -10.99 -2.65 7.79
CA SER A 24 -11.42 -2.64 6.39
C SER A 24 -11.71 -1.24 5.83
N ASP A 25 -11.57 -0.21 6.65
CA ASP A 25 -11.90 1.17 6.29
C ASP A 25 -10.65 1.94 5.85
N LEU A 26 -10.82 2.76 4.82
CA LEU A 26 -9.79 3.66 4.30
C LEU A 26 -10.08 5.10 4.68
N PHE A 27 -9.07 5.80 5.15
CA PHE A 27 -9.12 7.20 5.53
C PHE A 27 -8.07 8.00 4.78
N LEU A 28 -8.43 9.20 4.34
CA LEU A 28 -7.45 10.23 4.02
C LEU A 28 -7.17 11.04 5.29
N TRP A 29 -5.90 11.24 5.60
CA TRP A 29 -5.46 12.03 6.74
C TRP A 29 -4.38 13.01 6.33
N ASN A 30 -4.51 14.25 6.79
CA ASN A 30 -3.42 15.22 6.75
C ASN A 30 -2.84 15.38 8.17
N PRO A 31 -1.63 14.88 8.45
CA PRO A 31 -0.97 15.07 9.73
C PRO A 31 -0.81 16.53 10.16
N LEU A 32 -0.50 17.43 9.22
CA LEU A 32 -0.26 18.85 9.49
C LEU A 32 -1.54 19.57 9.92
N THR A 33 -2.64 19.39 9.19
CA THR A 33 -3.93 20.04 9.51
C THR A 33 -4.75 19.25 10.53
N ARG A 34 -4.37 18.00 10.80
CA ARG A 34 -5.08 17.03 11.64
C ARG A 34 -6.48 16.67 11.13
N CYS A 35 -6.80 17.03 9.89
CA CYS A 35 -8.06 16.67 9.27
C CYS A 35 -7.98 15.23 8.73
N SER A 36 -8.98 14.41 9.07
CA SER A 36 -9.16 13.07 8.51
C SER A 36 -10.58 12.91 7.96
N LYS A 37 -10.73 12.02 6.97
CA LYS A 37 -12.03 11.65 6.43
C LYS A 37 -12.01 10.21 5.95
N LYS A 38 -13.05 9.44 6.30
CA LYS A 38 -13.28 8.10 5.73
C LYS A 38 -13.62 8.26 4.26
N VAL A 39 -12.91 7.55 3.39
CA VAL A 39 -13.03 7.70 1.94
C VAL A 39 -13.61 6.48 1.25
N LEU A 40 -13.36 5.28 1.75
CA LEU A 40 -13.86 4.02 1.19
C LEU A 40 -13.80 2.94 2.27
N ALA A 41 -14.44 1.81 2.02
CA ALA A 41 -14.20 0.56 2.72
C ALA A 41 -13.99 -0.56 1.70
N TYR A 42 -13.19 -1.56 2.05
CA TYR A 42 -13.02 -2.75 1.22
C TYR A 42 -12.93 -3.98 2.12
N HIS A 43 -13.95 -4.84 2.08
CA HIS A 43 -14.10 -5.96 3.01
C HIS A 43 -12.87 -6.89 3.04
N ARG A 44 -12.22 -7.11 1.88
CA ARG A 44 -11.03 -7.98 1.78
C ARG A 44 -9.82 -7.44 2.52
N LEU A 45 -9.78 -6.15 2.87
CA LEU A 45 -8.72 -5.59 3.71
C LEU A 45 -8.81 -6.05 5.17
N GLY A 46 -9.97 -6.54 5.63
CA GLY A 46 -10.14 -7.09 6.96
C GLY A 46 -9.93 -8.60 7.04
N ASP A 47 -9.56 -9.24 5.93
CA ASP A 47 -9.29 -10.67 5.84
C ASP A 47 -7.77 -10.91 5.99
N ALA A 48 -7.39 -11.72 6.97
CA ALA A 48 -6.01 -11.90 7.39
C ALA A 48 -5.13 -12.64 6.35
N GLY A 49 -5.74 -13.29 5.35
CA GLY A 49 -4.99 -14.05 4.34
C GLY A 49 -4.50 -13.24 3.13
N TYR A 50 -4.81 -11.94 3.06
CA TYR A 50 -4.39 -11.08 1.96
C TYR A 50 -3.08 -10.33 2.23
N ASP A 51 -2.10 -10.50 1.35
CA ASP A 51 -1.02 -9.54 1.19
C ASP A 51 -1.51 -8.38 0.31
N VAL A 52 -1.25 -7.15 0.75
CA VAL A 52 -1.77 -5.92 0.13
C VAL A 52 -0.67 -4.91 -0.09
N VAL A 53 -0.35 -4.68 -1.36
CA VAL A 53 0.50 -3.58 -1.80
C VAL A 53 -0.38 -2.46 -2.32
N SER A 54 -0.14 -1.24 -1.85
CA SER A 54 -1.04 -0.12 -2.13
C SER A 54 -0.30 1.17 -2.45
N GLY A 55 -1.03 2.13 -3.02
CA GLY A 55 -0.60 3.50 -3.15
C GLY A 55 -1.76 4.46 -3.31
N LEU A 56 -1.52 5.71 -2.94
CA LEU A 56 -2.44 6.84 -3.12
C LEU A 56 -2.00 7.64 -4.34
N CYS A 57 -2.92 8.05 -5.19
CA CYS A 57 -2.62 8.92 -6.34
C CYS A 57 -3.73 9.95 -6.55
N PHE A 58 -3.43 10.97 -7.36
CA PHE A 58 -4.33 12.09 -7.63
C PHE A 58 -4.51 12.30 -9.14
N ASP A 59 -5.75 12.21 -9.60
CA ASP A 59 -6.19 12.60 -10.94
C ASP A 59 -6.49 14.10 -10.93
N SER A 60 -5.53 14.93 -11.36
CA SER A 60 -5.70 16.38 -11.40
C SER A 60 -6.72 16.85 -12.44
N LEU A 61 -6.98 16.07 -13.49
CA LEU A 61 -8.00 16.40 -14.49
C LEU A 61 -9.41 16.28 -13.89
N ARG A 62 -9.64 15.27 -13.06
CA ARG A 62 -10.93 15.04 -12.37
C ARG A 62 -10.97 15.60 -10.96
N ASN A 63 -9.88 16.20 -10.50
CA ASN A 63 -9.68 16.66 -9.13
C ASN A 63 -10.11 15.57 -8.14
N GLU A 64 -9.50 14.38 -8.26
CA GLU A 64 -9.91 13.20 -7.50
C GLU A 64 -8.71 12.37 -7.04
N TYR A 65 -8.71 12.02 -5.76
CA TYR A 65 -7.84 11.01 -5.18
C TYR A 65 -8.36 9.59 -5.42
N LYS A 66 -7.44 8.68 -5.67
CA LYS A 66 -7.71 7.26 -5.88
C LYS A 66 -6.73 6.41 -5.10
N ALA A 67 -7.22 5.31 -4.53
CA ALA A 67 -6.37 4.23 -4.05
C ALA A 67 -6.15 3.23 -5.19
N VAL A 68 -4.94 2.70 -5.31
CA VAL A 68 -4.67 1.54 -6.17
C VAL A 68 -4.07 0.47 -5.30
N MET A 69 -4.63 -0.73 -5.32
CA MET A 69 -4.23 -1.83 -4.45
C MET A 69 -4.07 -3.10 -5.28
N ALA A 70 -2.95 -3.78 -5.05
CA ALA A 70 -2.69 -5.13 -5.51
C ALA A 70 -2.92 -6.06 -4.31
N LEU A 71 -3.78 -7.07 -4.48
CA LEU A 71 -4.13 -8.02 -3.44
C LEU A 71 -3.79 -9.43 -3.91
N ALA A 72 -3.09 -10.17 -3.07
CA ALA A 72 -2.78 -11.58 -3.28
C ALA A 72 -3.22 -12.39 -2.06
N HIS A 73 -3.93 -13.49 -2.32
CA HIS A 73 -4.30 -14.45 -1.29
C HIS A 73 -3.68 -15.82 -1.62
N GLU A 74 -3.18 -16.52 -0.61
CA GLU A 74 -2.55 -17.84 -0.79
C GLU A 74 -3.54 -18.89 -1.32
N SER A 75 -4.79 -18.84 -0.85
CA SER A 75 -5.87 -19.69 -1.36
C SER A 75 -6.57 -19.10 -2.59
N PRO A 76 -6.69 -19.85 -3.71
CA PRO A 76 -7.44 -19.45 -4.89
C PRO A 76 -8.93 -19.19 -4.64
N ASP A 77 -9.51 -19.80 -3.60
CA ASP A 77 -10.95 -19.72 -3.29
C ASP A 77 -11.38 -18.29 -2.93
N TYR A 78 -10.43 -17.46 -2.51
CA TYR A 78 -10.67 -16.07 -2.17
C TYR A 78 -10.56 -15.14 -3.39
N GLY A 79 -10.24 -15.67 -4.58
CA GLY A 79 -10.09 -14.91 -5.83
C GLY A 79 -8.63 -14.67 -6.23
N GLY A 80 -7.67 -15.24 -5.50
CA GLY A 80 -6.26 -15.27 -5.85
C GLY A 80 -5.60 -13.87 -5.92
N GLU A 81 -4.93 -13.60 -7.04
CA GLU A 81 -4.19 -12.36 -7.30
C GLU A 81 -5.00 -11.40 -8.18
N PHE A 82 -5.24 -10.18 -7.71
CA PHE A 82 -5.95 -9.16 -8.49
C PHE A 82 -5.56 -7.74 -8.08
N MET A 83 -5.96 -6.77 -8.91
CA MET A 83 -5.71 -5.36 -8.68
C MET A 83 -7.01 -4.57 -8.77
N VAL A 84 -7.17 -3.61 -7.86
CA VAL A 84 -8.35 -2.75 -7.79
C VAL A 84 -7.97 -1.28 -7.71
N ILE A 85 -8.79 -0.43 -8.32
CA ILE A 85 -8.75 1.02 -8.16
C ILE A 85 -9.98 1.45 -7.36
N GLY A 86 -9.76 2.13 -6.26
CA GLY A 86 -10.80 2.78 -5.47
C GLY A 86 -10.94 4.23 -5.90
N SER A 87 -12.03 4.57 -6.57
CA SER A 87 -12.40 5.96 -6.86
C SER A 87 -13.10 6.53 -5.63
N PHE A 88 -12.48 7.50 -4.97
CA PHE A 88 -13.08 8.09 -3.77
C PHE A 88 -14.33 8.88 -4.14
N ARG A 89 -14.31 9.62 -5.25
CA ARG A 89 -15.47 10.42 -5.68
C ARG A 89 -16.71 9.56 -5.87
N SER A 90 -16.59 8.46 -6.61
CA SER A 90 -17.73 7.57 -6.91
C SER A 90 -17.99 6.52 -5.82
N LYS A 91 -17.07 6.36 -4.86
CA LYS A 91 -17.10 5.31 -3.83
C LYS A 91 -17.13 3.89 -4.40
N LEU A 92 -16.51 3.68 -5.58
CA LEU A 92 -16.51 2.38 -6.27
C LEU A 92 -15.11 1.80 -6.40
N TRP A 93 -15.06 0.47 -6.28
CA TRP A 93 -13.90 -0.35 -6.62
C TRP A 93 -14.04 -0.88 -8.05
N THR A 94 -12.98 -0.70 -8.84
CA THR A 94 -12.91 -1.22 -10.21
C THR A 94 -11.76 -2.20 -10.32
N TYR A 95 -12.03 -3.42 -10.77
CA TYR A 95 -10.98 -4.41 -11.09
C TYR A 95 -10.22 -3.98 -12.33
N VAL A 96 -8.91 -4.20 -12.32
CA VAL A 96 -8.01 -3.81 -13.41
C VAL A 96 -7.18 -5.00 -13.84
N GLN A 97 -7.01 -5.15 -15.14
CA GLN A 97 -6.06 -6.11 -15.67
C GLN A 97 -4.64 -5.64 -15.37
N PHE A 98 -3.89 -6.48 -14.66
CA PHE A 98 -2.49 -6.28 -14.35
C PHE A 98 -1.67 -7.44 -14.94
N PRO A 99 -0.76 -7.20 -15.89
CA PRO A 99 -0.10 -8.27 -16.65
C PRO A 99 1.14 -8.86 -15.95
N TYR A 100 1.26 -8.67 -14.63
CA TYR A 100 2.38 -9.13 -13.79
C TYR A 100 1.81 -9.86 -12.57
N SER A 101 2.63 -10.68 -11.91
CA SER A 101 2.22 -11.35 -10.68
C SER A 101 2.15 -10.34 -9.53
N VAL A 102 1.03 -10.33 -8.83
CA VAL A 102 0.75 -9.42 -7.72
C VAL A 102 1.69 -9.68 -6.55
N CYS A 103 2.03 -10.95 -6.29
CA CYS A 103 2.98 -11.36 -5.24
C CYS A 103 4.40 -10.78 -5.41
N THR A 104 4.72 -10.24 -6.59
CA THR A 104 6.03 -9.62 -6.85
C THR A 104 6.03 -8.10 -6.84
N VAL A 105 4.85 -7.51 -6.63
CA VAL A 105 4.71 -6.05 -6.65
C VAL A 105 5.41 -5.48 -5.43
N LYS A 106 6.35 -4.55 -5.65
CA LYS A 106 6.92 -3.73 -4.58
C LYS A 106 6.44 -2.29 -4.74
N PRO A 107 5.98 -1.64 -3.65
CA PRO A 107 5.52 -0.27 -3.72
C PRO A 107 6.67 0.67 -4.09
N GLY A 108 6.33 1.80 -4.68
CA GLY A 108 7.25 2.85 -5.07
C GLY A 108 6.57 4.22 -4.96
N PRO A 109 7.27 5.29 -5.33
CA PRO A 109 6.79 6.65 -5.08
C PRO A 109 5.69 7.08 -6.06
N VAL A 110 4.96 8.12 -5.66
CA VAL A 110 4.22 8.96 -6.61
C VAL A 110 5.17 10.02 -7.14
N LEU A 111 5.31 10.09 -8.46
CA LEU A 111 6.12 11.11 -9.13
C LEU A 111 5.41 11.57 -10.40
N ASN A 112 5.36 12.88 -10.63
CA ASN A 112 4.65 13.47 -11.77
C ASN A 112 3.19 12.98 -11.87
N GLU A 113 2.49 12.86 -10.73
CA GLU A 113 1.13 12.29 -10.58
C GLU A 113 1.00 10.80 -10.90
N HIS A 114 2.06 10.12 -11.30
CA HIS A 114 2.03 8.69 -11.58
C HIS A 114 2.53 7.90 -10.37
N LEU A 115 1.80 6.85 -10.01
CA LEU A 115 2.21 5.92 -8.96
C LEU A 115 3.12 4.86 -9.58
N HIS A 116 4.33 4.67 -9.03
CA HIS A 116 5.32 3.74 -9.57
C HIS A 116 5.42 2.49 -8.72
N TRP A 117 5.54 1.34 -9.37
CA TRP A 117 5.79 0.05 -8.71
C TRP A 117 6.85 -0.73 -9.47
N LEU A 118 7.50 -1.64 -8.74
CA LEU A 118 8.28 -2.70 -9.34
C LEU A 118 7.39 -3.94 -9.44
N ALA A 119 7.43 -4.66 -10.56
CA ALA A 119 6.67 -5.89 -10.72
C ALA A 119 7.38 -6.87 -11.67
N SER A 120 7.15 -8.18 -11.49
CA SER A 120 7.69 -9.25 -12.32
C SER A 120 6.58 -10.11 -12.91
N LYS A 121 6.82 -10.68 -14.10
CA LYS A 121 5.92 -11.71 -14.65
C LYS A 121 6.15 -13.07 -14.02
N GLU A 122 7.36 -13.31 -13.57
CA GLU A 122 7.75 -14.52 -12.88
C GLU A 122 7.38 -14.36 -11.41
N SER A 123 6.70 -15.36 -10.83
CA SER A 123 6.24 -15.35 -9.44
C SER A 123 7.36 -15.41 -8.40
N TRP A 124 8.61 -15.54 -8.84
CA TRP A 124 9.78 -15.66 -7.99
C TRP A 124 10.96 -14.89 -8.58
N GLY A 125 11.82 -14.38 -7.71
CA GLY A 125 13.05 -13.68 -8.08
C GLY A 125 13.08 -12.24 -7.59
N HIS A 126 14.29 -11.69 -7.44
CA HIS A 126 14.52 -10.29 -7.07
C HIS A 126 15.42 -9.56 -8.08
N PHE A 127 15.68 -10.19 -9.22
CA PHE A 127 16.67 -9.73 -10.18
C PHE A 127 16.08 -8.79 -11.23
N LEU A 128 16.90 -7.86 -11.70
CA LEU A 128 16.55 -6.80 -12.64
C LEU A 128 16.05 -7.34 -13.98
N SER A 129 16.56 -8.50 -14.41
CA SER A 129 16.20 -9.14 -15.68
C SER A 129 14.72 -9.55 -15.74
N THR A 130 14.13 -9.90 -14.59
CA THR A 130 12.74 -10.38 -14.48
C THR A 130 11.75 -9.25 -14.14
N HIS A 131 12.24 -8.16 -13.54
CA HIS A 131 11.41 -7.06 -13.08
C HIS A 131 11.25 -5.93 -14.10
N GLN A 132 10.15 -5.21 -13.98
CA GLN A 132 9.84 -3.99 -14.72
C GLN A 132 9.40 -2.91 -13.74
N ILE A 133 9.74 -1.65 -14.04
CA ILE A 133 9.04 -0.52 -13.43
C ILE A 133 7.76 -0.31 -14.22
N VAL A 134 6.64 -0.27 -13.50
CA VAL A 134 5.34 0.13 -14.04
C VAL A 134 4.89 1.40 -13.36
N SER A 135 4.26 2.28 -14.11
CA SER A 135 3.62 3.46 -13.56
C SER A 135 2.13 3.44 -13.89
N PHE A 136 1.30 3.70 -12.89
CA PHE A 136 -0.12 3.93 -13.03
C PHE A 136 -0.39 5.39 -13.34
N ASP A 137 -1.14 5.65 -14.41
CA ASP A 137 -1.67 6.97 -14.73
C ASP A 137 -3.11 7.09 -14.19
N PRO A 138 -3.35 7.92 -13.16
CA PRO A 138 -4.67 8.08 -12.57
C PRO A 138 -5.68 8.75 -13.51
N ARG A 139 -5.25 9.42 -14.59
CA ARG A 139 -6.16 10.07 -15.53
C ARG A 139 -6.78 9.08 -16.51
N SER A 140 -5.99 8.11 -16.96
CA SER A 140 -6.44 7.06 -17.89
C SER A 140 -6.79 5.74 -17.21
N ASN A 141 -6.49 5.59 -15.92
CA ASN A 141 -6.60 4.34 -15.15
C ASN A 141 -5.83 3.18 -15.82
N LYS A 142 -4.64 3.46 -16.35
CA LYS A 142 -3.82 2.49 -17.10
C LYS A 142 -2.40 2.42 -16.57
N PHE A 143 -1.81 1.25 -16.73
CA PHE A 143 -0.40 1.00 -16.48
C PHE A 143 0.41 1.20 -17.75
N LYS A 144 1.55 1.87 -17.61
CA LYS A 144 2.59 1.94 -18.64
C LYS A 144 3.91 1.44 -18.06
N LYS A 145 4.74 0.85 -18.92
CA LYS A 145 6.11 0.49 -18.55
C LYS A 145 6.95 1.75 -18.50
N VAL A 146 7.87 1.80 -17.55
CA VAL A 146 8.88 2.85 -17.42
C VAL A 146 10.24 2.25 -17.77
N PRO A 147 11.09 2.91 -18.58
CA PRO A 147 12.38 2.37 -18.98
C PRO A 147 13.31 2.10 -17.80
N MET A 148 13.89 0.91 -17.79
CA MET A 148 14.89 0.45 -16.82
C MET A 148 16.33 0.65 -17.34
N PRO A 149 17.32 0.88 -16.46
CA PRO A 149 18.72 0.88 -16.86
C PRO A 149 19.16 -0.52 -17.32
N GLN A 150 20.28 -0.60 -18.02
CA GLN A 150 20.86 -1.91 -18.37
C GLN A 150 21.38 -2.61 -17.09
N PRO A 151 21.16 -3.93 -16.96
CA PRO A 151 21.87 -4.75 -15.98
C PRO A 151 23.37 -4.68 -16.19
N LYS A 152 24.16 -4.82 -15.12
CA LYS A 152 25.63 -4.86 -15.24
C LYS A 152 26.14 -6.21 -15.74
N GLU A 153 25.48 -7.29 -15.38
CA GLU A 153 25.76 -8.63 -15.91
C GLU A 153 24.71 -9.00 -16.96
N GLU A 154 25.09 -8.96 -18.25
CA GLU A 154 24.19 -9.30 -19.36
C GLU A 154 23.93 -10.81 -19.49
N ASP A 155 24.87 -11.66 -19.05
CA ASP A 155 24.84 -13.13 -19.21
C ASP A 155 24.51 -13.88 -17.90
N GLY A 156 23.93 -13.20 -16.91
CA GLY A 156 23.61 -13.76 -15.58
C GLY A 156 22.18 -13.47 -15.12
N ASP A 157 21.89 -13.74 -13.84
CA ASP A 157 20.56 -13.51 -13.26
C ASP A 157 20.19 -12.01 -13.26
N GLY A 158 21.16 -11.10 -13.40
CA GLY A 158 21.00 -9.64 -13.40
C GLY A 158 21.26 -9.01 -12.03
N ASP A 159 21.13 -7.69 -11.91
CA ASP A 159 21.32 -6.96 -10.63
C ASP A 159 20.14 -7.25 -9.68
N ILE A 160 20.32 -7.34 -8.36
CA ILE A 160 19.17 -7.46 -7.44
C ILE A 160 18.55 -6.08 -7.21
N ILE A 161 17.23 -5.95 -7.34
CA ILE A 161 16.51 -4.69 -7.10
C ILE A 161 15.95 -4.65 -5.69
N LEU A 162 16.41 -3.66 -4.92
CA LEU A 162 16.09 -3.53 -3.50
C LEU A 162 14.89 -2.61 -3.27
N GLY A 163 14.60 -1.69 -4.19
CA GLY A 163 13.38 -0.91 -4.14
C GLY A 163 13.42 0.38 -4.95
N LEU A 164 12.27 1.05 -5.01
CA LEU A 164 12.03 2.28 -5.75
C LEU A 164 11.69 3.42 -4.79
N GLY A 165 12.25 4.59 -5.05
CA GLY A 165 12.03 5.80 -4.25
C GLY A 165 12.06 7.06 -5.11
N ALA A 166 12.00 8.21 -4.46
CA ALA A 166 12.15 9.50 -5.13
C ALA A 166 13.18 10.37 -4.40
N LEU A 167 14.21 10.83 -5.11
CA LEU A 167 15.22 11.74 -4.57
C LEU A 167 15.32 12.97 -5.46
N ASP A 168 15.27 14.14 -4.84
CA ASP A 168 15.41 15.44 -5.51
C ASP A 168 14.50 15.57 -6.76
N GLY A 169 13.26 15.07 -6.65
CA GLY A 169 12.27 15.08 -7.74
C GLY A 169 12.53 14.08 -8.88
N CYS A 170 13.50 13.18 -8.74
CA CYS A 170 13.81 12.14 -9.70
C CYS A 170 13.34 10.78 -9.18
N LEU A 171 12.82 9.93 -10.08
CA LEU A 171 12.59 8.51 -9.76
C LEU A 171 13.95 7.85 -9.52
N CYS A 172 14.10 7.17 -8.40
CA CYS A 172 15.35 6.50 -8.04
C CYS A 172 15.14 5.03 -7.69
N MET A 173 16.21 4.26 -7.81
CA MET A 173 16.24 2.83 -7.59
C MET A 173 17.50 2.44 -6.84
N ALA A 174 17.36 1.61 -5.81
CA ALA A 174 18.49 0.94 -5.18
C ALA A 174 18.65 -0.45 -5.80
N ARG A 175 19.86 -0.74 -6.29
CA ARG A 175 20.20 -2.06 -6.82
C ARG A 175 21.52 -2.57 -6.27
N PHE A 176 21.61 -3.87 -6.09
CA PHE A 176 22.82 -4.57 -5.69
C PHE A 176 23.47 -5.22 -6.92
N ASN A 177 24.73 -4.86 -7.17
CA ASN A 177 25.39 -5.07 -8.46
C ASN A 177 26.24 -6.34 -8.59
N ASN A 178 26.31 -7.19 -7.54
CA ASN A 178 27.04 -8.46 -7.62
C ASN A 178 26.42 -9.52 -6.69
N PRO A 179 25.31 -10.16 -7.10
CA PRO A 179 24.58 -11.13 -6.28
C PRO A 179 25.33 -12.45 -6.07
N ARG A 180 26.25 -12.84 -6.97
CA ARG A 180 26.82 -14.19 -6.99
C ARG A 180 27.73 -14.50 -5.81
N ASN A 181 28.49 -13.51 -5.35
CA ASN A 181 29.46 -13.68 -4.26
C ASN A 181 29.11 -12.87 -3.00
N PHE A 182 27.99 -12.13 -3.00
CA PHE A 182 27.57 -11.22 -1.92
C PHE A 182 28.62 -10.15 -1.53
N GLU A 183 29.63 -9.93 -2.37
CA GLU A 183 30.72 -8.95 -2.19
C GLU A 183 30.45 -7.62 -2.94
N GLY A 184 29.19 -7.36 -3.29
CA GLY A 184 28.77 -6.19 -4.06
C GLY A 184 28.55 -4.91 -3.23
N ASN A 185 28.31 -3.82 -3.96
CA ASN A 185 27.86 -2.55 -3.40
C ASN A 185 26.39 -2.31 -3.78
N VAL A 186 25.71 -1.46 -3.01
CA VAL A 186 24.43 -0.90 -3.46
C VAL A 186 24.69 0.34 -4.28
N GLU A 187 24.10 0.40 -5.45
CA GLU A 187 24.03 1.60 -6.26
C GLU A 187 22.66 2.23 -6.08
N VAL A 188 22.64 3.51 -5.75
CA VAL A 188 21.41 4.31 -5.84
C VAL A 188 21.48 5.09 -7.15
N LEU A 189 20.58 4.77 -8.08
CA LEU A 189 20.47 5.42 -9.38
C LEU A 189 19.27 6.34 -9.41
N ALA A 190 19.35 7.43 -10.17
CA ALA A 190 18.23 8.32 -10.44
C ALA A 190 18.02 8.51 -11.96
N MET A 191 16.77 8.50 -12.38
CA MET A 191 16.35 8.87 -13.74
C MET A 191 16.22 10.40 -13.81
N LYS A 192 17.24 11.07 -14.38
CA LYS A 192 17.30 12.54 -14.41
C LYS A 192 16.28 13.18 -15.33
N GLU A 193 15.94 12.50 -16.41
CA GLU A 193 14.86 12.87 -17.33
C GLU A 193 13.83 11.75 -17.32
N TYR A 194 12.63 12.05 -16.85
CA TYR A 194 11.57 11.06 -16.71
C TYR A 194 11.24 10.39 -18.05
N ASP A 195 11.03 9.07 -18.03
CA ASP A 195 10.77 8.22 -19.20
C ASP A 195 11.94 8.12 -20.21
N MET A 196 13.16 8.54 -19.83
CA MET A 196 14.36 8.47 -20.68
C MET A 196 15.34 7.42 -20.16
N LYS A 197 15.50 6.29 -20.88
CA LYS A 197 16.41 5.19 -20.48
C LYS A 197 17.87 5.65 -20.29
N SER A 198 18.36 6.54 -21.14
CA SER A 198 19.74 7.03 -21.08
C SER A 198 20.00 8.04 -19.97
N SER A 199 18.96 8.49 -19.24
CA SER A 199 19.09 9.49 -18.18
C SER A 199 19.34 8.89 -16.79
N TRP A 200 19.32 7.55 -16.68
CA TRP A 200 19.69 6.85 -15.46
C TRP A 200 21.16 7.09 -15.14
N THR A 201 21.43 7.68 -13.98
CA THR A 201 22.78 7.95 -13.50
C THR A 201 22.96 7.49 -12.07
N VAL A 202 24.16 7.04 -11.72
CA VAL A 202 24.49 6.66 -10.34
C VAL A 202 24.63 7.93 -9.52
N MET A 203 23.82 8.07 -8.47
CA MET A 203 23.87 9.19 -7.54
C MET A 203 25.01 8.98 -6.53
N PHE A 204 25.07 7.80 -5.94
CA PHE A 204 26.10 7.38 -5.01
C PHE A 204 26.12 5.86 -4.88
N MET A 205 27.19 5.34 -4.30
CA MET A 205 27.33 3.93 -3.95
C MET A 205 27.37 3.79 -2.43
N ILE A 206 26.88 2.65 -1.94
CA ILE A 206 26.98 2.26 -0.54
C ILE A 206 27.82 0.99 -0.46
N SER A 207 28.99 1.12 0.15
CA SER A 207 29.96 0.04 0.33
C SER A 207 29.89 -0.60 1.71
N ASN A 208 30.48 -1.80 1.82
CA ASN A 208 30.64 -2.57 3.06
C ASN A 208 29.35 -3.08 3.72
N LEU A 209 28.30 -3.30 2.93
CA LEU A 209 27.07 -3.97 3.36
C LEU A 209 27.17 -5.51 3.28
N ALA A 210 28.37 -6.08 3.10
CA ALA A 210 28.58 -7.51 2.85
C ALA A 210 28.11 -8.46 3.98
N ARG A 211 27.80 -7.95 5.18
CA ARG A 211 27.19 -8.73 6.29
C ARG A 211 25.69 -8.48 6.48
N VAL A 212 25.13 -7.62 5.64
CA VAL A 212 23.76 -7.13 5.68
C VAL A 212 22.93 -8.02 4.74
N PHE A 213 23.36 -8.28 3.51
CA PHE A 213 22.53 -8.91 2.45
C PHE A 213 21.96 -10.33 2.62
N CYS A 214 22.24 -11.06 3.71
CA CYS A 214 21.62 -12.38 3.92
C CYS A 214 20.12 -12.30 4.27
N SER A 215 19.57 -11.10 4.54
CA SER A 215 18.23 -10.99 5.15
C SER A 215 17.36 -9.78 4.73
N TYR A 216 17.76 -8.95 3.77
CA TYR A 216 17.00 -7.72 3.42
C TYR A 216 16.12 -7.90 2.18
N HIS A 217 14.81 -7.77 2.35
CA HIS A 217 13.84 -7.80 1.24
C HIS A 217 13.60 -6.41 0.61
N GLY A 218 13.96 -5.34 1.34
CA GLY A 218 13.77 -3.95 0.90
C GLY A 218 14.89 -3.01 1.35
N PHE A 219 15.35 -2.16 0.42
CA PHE A 219 16.21 -1.03 0.73
C PHE A 219 15.83 0.14 -0.18
N VAL A 220 15.10 1.11 0.36
CA VAL A 220 14.40 2.14 -0.40
C VAL A 220 14.90 3.52 0.01
N PRO A 221 15.45 4.32 -0.93
CA PRO A 221 15.72 5.73 -0.66
C PRO A 221 14.41 6.51 -0.53
N LEU A 222 14.24 7.18 0.61
CA LEU A 222 13.05 7.96 0.93
C LEU A 222 13.23 9.44 0.53
N CYS A 223 14.23 10.13 1.09
CA CYS A 223 14.48 11.54 0.77
C CYS A 223 15.89 12.00 1.08
N SER A 224 16.26 13.15 0.51
CA SER A 224 17.47 13.90 0.87
C SER A 224 17.17 14.89 2.00
N THR A 225 18.06 14.96 2.98
CA THR A 225 18.03 15.97 4.05
C THR A 225 18.78 17.24 3.63
N LYS A 226 18.61 18.33 4.39
CA LYS A 226 19.34 19.60 4.19
C LYS A 226 20.86 19.46 4.31
N ASN A 227 21.34 18.41 5.00
CA ASN A 227 22.77 18.14 5.19
C ASN A 227 23.32 17.16 4.14
N ASN A 228 22.57 16.90 3.06
CA ASN A 228 22.88 15.91 2.02
C ASN A 228 22.97 14.46 2.51
N GLU A 229 22.47 14.15 3.72
CA GLU A 229 22.20 12.77 4.10
C GLU A 229 20.96 12.27 3.33
N VAL A 230 20.93 11.00 2.98
CA VAL A 230 19.78 10.34 2.37
C VAL A 230 19.14 9.42 3.40
N ILE A 231 17.86 9.62 3.66
CA ILE A 231 17.07 8.75 4.53
C ILE A 231 16.69 7.50 3.74
N MET A 232 16.97 6.34 4.29
CA MET A 232 16.71 5.03 3.69
C MET A 232 15.75 4.25 4.59
N ASN A 233 14.74 3.63 3.99
CA ASN A 233 13.93 2.59 4.62
C ASN A 233 14.56 1.23 4.34
N LEU A 234 14.66 0.40 5.36
CA LEU A 234 15.37 -0.86 5.35
C LEU A 234 14.46 -1.93 5.95
N CYS A 235 14.14 -2.97 5.20
CA CYS A 235 13.28 -4.07 5.65
C CYS A 235 14.07 -5.37 5.67
N VAL A 236 14.20 -5.96 6.86
CA VAL A 236 14.84 -7.26 7.15
C VAL A 236 13.76 -8.30 7.40
N GLY A 237 13.84 -9.43 6.71
CA GLY A 237 12.85 -10.50 6.87
C GLY A 237 11.42 -10.01 6.59
N VAL A 238 10.46 -10.53 7.34
CA VAL A 238 9.03 -10.24 7.19
C VAL A 238 8.59 -9.05 8.05
N ASP A 239 9.22 -8.84 9.22
CA ASP A 239 8.65 -7.98 10.28
C ASP A 239 9.65 -6.97 10.89
N GLU A 240 10.86 -6.79 10.35
CA GLU A 240 11.84 -5.87 10.92
C GLU A 240 12.13 -4.67 10.02
N GLY A 241 11.58 -3.52 10.39
CA GLY A 241 11.80 -2.24 9.73
C GLY A 241 12.84 -1.37 10.44
N TYR A 242 13.74 -0.76 9.66
CA TYR A 242 14.72 0.22 10.17
C TYR A 242 14.74 1.44 9.26
N VAL A 243 14.96 2.61 9.85
CA VAL A 243 15.22 3.84 9.11
C VAL A 243 16.65 4.29 9.43
N THR A 244 17.44 4.55 8.40
CA THR A 244 18.83 4.98 8.54
C THR A 244 19.09 6.23 7.72
N ALA A 245 19.92 7.14 8.25
CA ALA A 245 20.43 8.27 7.50
C ALA A 245 21.82 7.91 6.97
N TYR A 246 21.95 7.92 5.65
CA TYR A 246 23.20 7.63 4.95
C TYR A 246 23.86 8.93 4.50
N ASN A 247 25.17 9.08 4.72
CA ASN A 247 25.95 10.20 4.19
C ASN A 247 26.77 9.75 2.97
N PRO A 248 26.39 10.19 1.75
CA PRO A 248 27.11 9.82 0.54
C PRO A 248 28.55 10.33 0.46
N ASN A 249 28.93 11.35 1.23
CA ASN A 249 30.26 11.98 1.11
C ASN A 249 31.37 11.14 1.77
N ASP A 250 31.07 10.47 2.88
CA ASP A 250 32.03 9.68 3.65
C ASP A 250 31.63 8.19 3.76
N ASN A 251 30.54 7.78 3.09
CA ASN A 251 30.00 6.42 3.11
C ASN A 251 29.71 5.93 4.55
N SER A 252 29.24 6.83 5.41
CA SER A 252 28.78 6.52 6.76
C SER A 252 27.25 6.43 6.84
N ASN A 253 26.76 5.72 7.85
CA ASN A 253 25.34 5.72 8.18
C ASN A 253 25.14 5.90 9.69
N ARG A 254 23.93 6.31 10.06
CA ARG A 254 23.47 6.33 11.45
C ARG A 254 22.01 5.91 11.50
N ASP A 255 21.69 5.08 12.48
CA ASP A 255 20.32 4.62 12.66
C ASP A 255 19.45 5.74 13.24
N ILE A 256 18.23 5.84 12.73
CA ILE A 256 17.19 6.71 13.26
C ILE A 256 16.33 5.84 14.19
N LEU A 257 16.58 5.98 15.49
CA LEU A 257 15.84 5.25 16.51
C LEU A 257 14.40 5.77 16.58
N VAL A 258 13.44 4.88 16.32
CA VAL A 258 12.02 5.13 16.55
C VAL A 258 11.68 4.58 17.92
N ALA A 259 11.09 5.41 18.78
CA ALA A 259 10.66 5.00 20.12
C ALA A 259 9.38 4.16 20.01
N THR A 260 9.52 2.90 19.61
CA THR A 260 8.44 1.93 19.48
C THR A 260 8.91 0.57 20.01
N ASP A 261 8.01 -0.13 20.71
CA ASP A 261 8.22 -1.52 21.10
C ASP A 261 7.87 -2.50 19.96
N ASN A 262 7.35 -1.97 18.84
CA ASN A 262 6.98 -2.74 17.66
C ASN A 262 8.11 -2.73 16.62
N TYR A 263 8.58 -3.91 16.24
CA TYR A 263 9.66 -4.09 15.27
C TYR A 263 9.16 -3.98 13.83
N ASP A 264 7.85 -4.16 13.63
CA ASP A 264 7.19 -4.00 12.34
C ASP A 264 6.69 -2.55 12.18
N PHE A 265 7.46 -1.75 11.46
CA PHE A 265 6.98 -0.47 10.97
C PHE A 265 7.55 -0.15 9.59
N ASN A 266 6.67 0.32 8.71
CA ASN A 266 7.05 0.80 7.39
C ASN A 266 7.15 2.33 7.41
N ALA A 267 8.14 2.88 6.72
CA ALA A 267 8.33 4.32 6.57
C ALA A 267 7.95 4.79 5.18
N ILE A 268 7.16 5.86 5.11
CA ILE A 268 6.78 6.51 3.85
C ILE A 268 7.19 7.98 3.86
N MET A 269 7.49 8.50 2.67
CA MET A 269 7.67 9.94 2.50
C MET A 269 6.37 10.70 2.60
N TYR A 270 6.39 11.76 3.40
CA TYR A 270 5.30 12.71 3.55
C TYR A 270 5.80 14.11 3.20
N GLU A 271 5.11 14.78 2.28
CA GLU A 271 5.33 16.19 1.95
C GLU A 271 4.29 17.04 2.67
N GLU A 272 4.73 17.99 3.50
CA GLU A 272 3.82 18.87 4.22
C GLU A 272 2.97 19.73 3.28
N SER A 273 1.66 19.76 3.52
CA SER A 273 0.71 20.53 2.72
C SER A 273 -0.51 20.93 3.55
N LEU A 274 -1.18 22.02 3.16
CA LEU A 274 -2.44 22.46 3.77
C LEU A 274 -3.68 21.85 3.10
N VAL A 275 -3.50 20.90 2.19
CA VAL A 275 -4.61 20.20 1.51
C VAL A 275 -5.50 19.49 2.53
N THR A 276 -6.81 19.71 2.45
CA THR A 276 -7.79 19.00 3.27
C THR A 276 -8.30 17.75 2.55
N PRO A 277 -8.61 16.66 3.26
CA PRO A 277 -9.35 15.54 2.68
C PRO A 277 -10.63 16.03 1.98
N PRO A 278 -10.85 15.66 0.71
CA PRO A 278 -12.01 16.12 -0.05
C PRO A 278 -13.33 15.49 0.45
N ASP A 279 -14.40 16.28 0.43
CA ASP A 279 -15.76 15.82 0.77
C ASP A 279 -16.48 15.15 -0.41
N TYR A 280 -16.18 15.59 -1.64
CA TYR A 280 -16.90 15.25 -2.87
C TYR A 280 -18.45 15.34 -2.78
N ASN A 281 -18.97 16.08 -1.79
CA ASN A 281 -20.40 16.21 -1.49
C ASN A 281 -21.09 14.89 -1.08
N TRP A 282 -20.37 13.94 -0.51
CA TRP A 282 -20.93 12.63 -0.15
C TRP A 282 -22.13 12.75 0.81
N GLU A 283 -21.97 13.55 1.88
CA GLU A 283 -23.03 13.74 2.88
C GLU A 283 -24.30 14.34 2.27
N GLU A 284 -24.15 15.27 1.32
CA GLU A 284 -25.31 15.88 0.67
C GLU A 284 -26.03 14.91 -0.28
N GLU A 285 -25.28 14.08 -1.02
CA GLU A 285 -25.86 13.04 -1.89
C GLU A 285 -26.61 11.98 -1.08
N GLU A 286 -26.06 11.58 0.07
CA GLU A 286 -26.73 10.70 1.02
C GLU A 286 -28.02 11.32 1.57
N LEU A 287 -27.98 12.60 1.97
CA LEU A 287 -29.15 13.34 2.46
C LEU A 287 -30.23 13.52 1.40
N ARG A 288 -29.85 13.68 0.13
CA ARG A 288 -30.79 13.76 -1.01
C ARG A 288 -31.34 12.40 -1.45
N GLY A 289 -30.75 11.29 -0.98
CA GLY A 289 -31.09 9.94 -1.44
C GLY A 289 -30.59 9.63 -2.85
N GLU A 290 -29.60 10.38 -3.33
CA GLU A 290 -28.98 10.25 -4.65
C GLU A 290 -27.72 9.37 -4.61
N ALA A 291 -27.19 9.10 -3.41
CA ALA A 291 -26.01 8.27 -3.23
C ALA A 291 -26.22 6.87 -3.83
N THR A 292 -25.31 6.46 -4.71
CA THR A 292 -25.27 5.12 -5.32
C THR A 292 -24.45 4.13 -4.50
N TYR A 293 -23.95 4.54 -3.34
CA TYR A 293 -23.15 3.76 -2.41
C TYR A 293 -23.83 3.74 -1.04
N PHE A 294 -23.54 2.73 -0.24
CA PHE A 294 -24.10 2.57 1.10
C PHE A 294 -22.96 2.48 2.12
N GLU A 295 -22.62 3.58 2.79
CA GLU A 295 -21.67 3.55 3.89
C GLU A 295 -22.40 3.32 5.22
N LYS A 296 -22.13 2.19 5.87
CA LYS A 296 -22.40 2.06 7.31
C LYS A 296 -21.35 2.89 8.04
N TYR A 297 -21.72 4.10 8.47
CA TYR A 297 -20.98 4.75 9.54
C TYR A 297 -21.09 3.85 10.78
N ARG A 298 -20.00 3.16 11.15
CA ARG A 298 -19.87 2.57 12.49
C ARG A 298 -19.75 3.74 13.48
N SER A 299 -20.88 4.39 13.81
CA SER A 299 -20.94 5.25 14.97
C SER A 299 -20.93 4.37 16.22
N GLY A 300 -19.76 3.83 16.58
CA GLY A 300 -19.43 3.27 17.91
C GLY A 300 -20.47 2.39 18.61
N SER A 301 -21.38 1.71 17.91
CA SER A 301 -22.41 0.88 18.54
C SER A 301 -22.81 -0.27 17.62
N VAL A 302 -22.76 -1.47 18.19
CA VAL A 302 -23.08 -2.75 17.54
C VAL A 302 -24.59 -2.81 17.33
N GLY A 303 -25.03 -2.45 16.13
CA GLY A 303 -26.36 -2.78 15.62
C GLY A 303 -26.87 -1.82 14.55
N LYS A 304 -27.47 -2.40 13.49
CA LYS A 304 -28.00 -1.67 12.32
C LYS A 304 -29.12 -0.73 12.77
N ARG A 305 -29.07 0.56 12.44
CA ARG A 305 -30.16 1.52 12.69
C ARG A 305 -30.62 2.19 11.40
N LYS A 306 -31.93 2.22 11.15
CA LYS A 306 -32.55 2.97 10.04
C LYS A 306 -33.36 4.14 10.58
N ARG A 307 -33.20 5.34 9.99
CA ARG A 307 -34.00 6.52 10.34
C ARG A 307 -35.33 6.46 9.61
N MET A 308 -36.41 6.45 10.38
CA MET A 308 -37.77 6.41 9.85
C MET A 308 -38.22 7.83 9.47
N ARG A 309 -39.22 7.94 8.57
CA ARG A 309 -39.77 9.23 8.10
C ARG A 309 -40.32 10.11 9.23
N ASN A 310 -40.54 9.57 10.42
CA ASN A 310 -40.97 10.29 11.62
C ASN A 310 -39.80 10.78 12.50
N GLY A 311 -38.54 10.63 12.06
CA GLY A 311 -37.35 11.14 12.74
C GLY A 311 -36.73 10.18 13.78
N PHE A 312 -37.35 9.04 14.08
CA PHE A 312 -36.83 8.06 15.04
C PHE A 312 -36.00 6.95 14.38
N TRP A 313 -35.08 6.35 15.16
CA TRP A 313 -34.20 5.26 14.72
C TRP A 313 -34.71 3.90 15.19
N ARG A 314 -34.69 2.87 14.32
CA ARG A 314 -35.09 1.49 14.64
C ARG A 314 -34.01 0.48 14.26
N TYR A 315 -33.88 -0.60 15.04
CA TYR A 315 -32.99 -1.72 14.75
C TYR A 315 -33.58 -2.64 13.67
N LEU A 316 -32.74 -3.17 12.78
CA LEU A 316 -33.12 -4.09 11.70
C LEU A 316 -32.42 -5.43 11.86
N GLU A 317 -33.19 -6.52 11.92
CA GLU A 317 -32.74 -7.89 11.66
C GLU A 317 -32.63 -8.12 10.16
N LEU A 318 -31.68 -8.96 9.74
CA LEU A 318 -31.36 -9.29 8.35
C LEU A 318 -32.41 -10.23 7.76
N GLU A 319 -32.94 -9.93 6.56
CA GLU A 319 -33.81 -10.86 5.81
C GLU A 319 -33.01 -11.73 4.82
N GLU A 320 -33.53 -12.94 4.57
CA GLU A 320 -32.89 -14.06 3.85
C GLU A 320 -32.36 -13.71 2.43
N GLU A 321 -32.94 -12.71 1.76
CA GLU A 321 -32.54 -12.32 0.40
C GLU A 321 -31.15 -11.64 0.32
N GLU A 322 -30.58 -11.13 1.43
CA GLU A 322 -29.21 -10.59 1.43
C GLU A 322 -28.14 -11.69 1.39
N TYR A 323 -28.44 -12.95 1.71
CA TYR A 323 -27.44 -14.04 1.76
C TYR A 323 -27.09 -14.60 0.37
N GLU A 324 -28.05 -14.68 -0.55
CA GLU A 324 -27.83 -15.25 -1.89
C GLU A 324 -26.93 -14.38 -2.79
N MET A 325 -26.87 -13.07 -2.55
CA MET A 325 -26.02 -12.16 -3.31
C MET A 325 -24.52 -12.27 -2.97
N PHE A 326 -24.17 -12.89 -1.83
CA PHE A 326 -22.79 -13.01 -1.34
C PHE A 326 -22.20 -14.42 -1.44
N GLY A 327 -22.91 -15.38 -2.05
CA GLY A 327 -22.36 -16.71 -2.33
C GLY A 327 -21.83 -17.46 -1.10
N LEU A 328 -22.46 -17.26 0.06
CA LEU A 328 -22.15 -18.00 1.29
C LEU A 328 -23.05 -19.23 1.37
N ASP A 329 -22.44 -20.41 1.42
CA ASP A 329 -23.16 -21.68 1.52
C ASP A 329 -23.80 -21.81 2.92
N LEU A 330 -25.14 -21.84 2.96
CA LEU A 330 -25.96 -21.82 4.18
C LEU A 330 -25.68 -23.00 5.13
N GLU A 331 -25.12 -24.10 4.62
CA GLU A 331 -24.77 -25.26 5.45
C GLU A 331 -23.54 -25.03 6.35
N MET A 332 -22.64 -24.09 6.01
CA MET A 332 -21.44 -23.82 6.81
C MET A 332 -21.77 -22.93 8.02
N VAL A 333 -22.57 -21.88 7.79
CA VAL A 333 -22.97 -20.91 8.83
C VAL A 333 -23.90 -21.55 9.86
N SER A 334 -24.77 -22.49 9.46
CA SER A 334 -25.63 -23.17 10.44
C SER A 334 -24.87 -24.15 11.34
N LYS A 335 -23.74 -24.70 10.88
CA LYS A 335 -22.89 -25.58 11.70
C LYS A 335 -22.04 -24.81 12.70
N GLU A 336 -21.53 -23.62 12.32
CA GLU A 336 -20.80 -22.74 13.26
C GLU A 336 -21.74 -22.17 14.35
N LEU A 337 -22.96 -21.78 14.00
CA LEU A 337 -23.95 -21.32 14.98
C LEU A 337 -24.44 -22.43 15.91
N ALA A 338 -24.50 -23.68 15.44
CA ALA A 338 -24.85 -24.82 16.28
C ALA A 338 -23.72 -25.17 17.27
N SER A 339 -22.44 -25.04 16.87
CA SER A 339 -21.32 -25.28 17.77
C SER A 339 -21.14 -24.20 18.84
N GLU A 340 -21.46 -22.93 18.53
CA GLU A 340 -21.39 -21.84 19.52
C GLU A 340 -22.54 -21.89 20.55
N LEU A 341 -23.69 -22.49 20.20
CA LEU A 341 -24.80 -22.69 21.13
C LEU A 341 -24.55 -23.87 22.10
N ASP A 342 -23.89 -24.94 21.64
CA ASP A 342 -23.51 -26.08 22.49
C ASP A 342 -22.39 -25.72 23.48
N GLU A 343 -21.51 -24.78 23.15
CA GLU A 343 -20.46 -24.29 24.08
C GLU A 343 -21.00 -23.35 25.17
N LEU A 344 -22.13 -22.65 24.92
CA LEU A 344 -22.77 -21.77 25.91
C LEU A 344 -23.64 -22.53 26.92
N GLU A 345 -24.09 -23.76 26.63
CA GLU A 345 -24.84 -24.60 27.58
C GLU A 345 -23.92 -25.43 28.51
N LEU A 346 -22.59 -25.39 28.33
CA LEU A 346 -21.63 -26.14 29.16
C LEU A 346 -20.89 -25.30 30.22
N GLU A 347 -21.13 -23.99 30.31
CA GLU A 347 -20.58 -23.12 31.37
C GLU A 347 -21.60 -22.74 32.47
N GLU A 348 -22.85 -23.23 32.40
CA GLU A 348 -23.82 -23.16 33.51
C GLU A 348 -24.21 -24.56 34.03
N GLU A 349 -23.26 -25.26 34.67
CA GLU A 349 -23.57 -26.23 35.75
C GLU A 349 -22.43 -26.38 36.79
#